data_AF-A0A9W6PD19-F1
#
_entry.id   AF-A0A9W6PD19-F1
#
_cell.length_a   1.000
_cell.length_b   1.000
_cell.length_c   1.000
_cell.angle_alpha   90.00
_cell.angle_beta   90.00
_cell.angle_gamma   90.00
#
_symmetry.space_group_name_H-M   'P 1'
#
loop_
_entity.id
_entity.type
_entity.pdbx_description
1 polymer ?
#
loop_
_entity_poly.entity_id
_entity_poly.type
_entity_poly.pdbx_seq_one_letter_code
_entity_poly.pdbx_strand_id
1 'polypeptide(L)'
;MSEIGEAVARLWTEAVGAAPAGPEVEFFEAGGTSLALVQFLAGVQDVYGVELPLDRLFTEGFTPAGAASAVEQALLESADIAELTALEAELDGLSDEEIRALLAEEA
;
A
#
# COMPACT_ATOMS: atom_id res chain seq x y z
N MET A 1 2.90 -1.01 18.44
CA MET A 1 3.10 -1.42 17.04
C MET A 1 1.71 -1.44 16.42
N SER A 2 1.50 -0.86 15.23
CA SER A 2 0.18 -0.93 14.57
C SER A 2 -0.10 -2.37 14.12
N GLU A 3 -1.36 -2.73 13.87
CA GLU A 3 -1.71 -4.06 13.32
C GLU A 3 -0.96 -4.33 12.01
N ILE A 4 -0.80 -3.30 11.17
CA ILE A 4 0.01 -3.37 9.94
C ILE A 4 1.47 -3.65 10.25
N GLY A 5 2.05 -2.95 11.23
CA GLY A 5 3.43 -3.18 11.66
C GLY A 5 3.68 -4.60 12.16
N GLU A 6 2.74 -5.20 12.90
CA GLU A 6 2.86 -6.60 13.37
C GLU A 6 2.81 -7.60 12.21
N ALA A 7 1.90 -7.38 11.25
CA ALA A 7 1.81 -8.21 10.06
C ALA A 7 3.03 -8.04 9.15
N VAL A 8 3.56 -6.83 8.98
CA VAL A 8 4.81 -6.57 8.26
C VAL A 8 5.98 -7.27 8.93
N ALA A 9 6.10 -7.21 10.26
CA ALA A 9 7.14 -7.93 11.00
C ALA A 9 7.03 -9.46 10.82
N ARG A 10 5.81 -10.00 10.73
CA ARG A 10 5.58 -11.42 10.42
C ARG A 10 6.04 -11.77 9.00
N LEU A 11 5.60 -11.02 7.99
CA LEU A 11 6.00 -11.22 6.59
C LEU A 11 7.52 -11.10 6.40
N TRP A 12 8.13 -10.14 7.09
CA TRP A 12 9.59 -10.01 7.16
C TRP A 12 10.24 -11.27 7.72
N THR A 13 9.73 -11.78 8.85
CA THR A 13 10.25 -12.97 9.50
C THR A 13 10.16 -14.20 8.60
N GLU A 14 9.04 -14.35 7.88
CA GLU A 14 8.83 -15.42 6.91
C GLU A 14 9.79 -15.33 5.73
N ALA A 15 10.04 -14.13 5.21
CA ALA A 15 10.90 -13.90 4.06
C ALA A 15 12.40 -13.97 4.38
N VAL A 16 12.83 -13.37 5.49
CA VAL A 16 14.24 -13.27 5.92
C VAL A 16 14.66 -14.47 6.78
N GLY A 17 13.70 -15.17 7.39
CA GLY A 17 13.95 -16.30 8.30
C GLY A 17 14.27 -15.89 9.74
N ALA A 18 14.20 -14.60 10.06
CA ALA A 18 14.44 -14.06 11.40
C ALA A 18 13.57 -12.83 11.66
N ALA A 19 13.16 -12.67 12.92
CA ALA A 19 12.42 -11.48 13.34
C ALA A 19 13.28 -10.22 13.22
N PRO A 20 12.70 -9.05 12.87
CA PRO A 20 13.44 -7.81 12.84
C PRO A 20 14.06 -7.48 14.20
N ALA A 21 15.32 -7.06 14.22
CA ALA A 21 16.03 -6.67 15.44
C ALA A 21 15.50 -5.35 16.03
N GLY A 22 14.74 -4.58 15.25
CA GLY A 22 14.11 -3.33 15.63
C GLY A 22 13.32 -2.72 14.46
N PRO A 23 12.56 -1.63 14.68
CA PRO A 23 11.73 -1.01 13.64
C PRO A 23 12.54 -0.35 12.52
N GLU A 24 13.80 0.02 12.78
CA GLU A 24 14.69 0.73 11.86
C GLU A 24 15.81 -0.17 11.29
N VAL A 25 15.72 -1.49 11.49
CA VAL A 25 16.76 -2.39 10.96
C VAL A 25 16.65 -2.46 9.44
N GLU A 26 17.76 -2.21 8.74
CA GLU A 26 17.78 -2.30 7.28
C GLU A 26 17.66 -3.75 6.80
N PHE A 27 16.86 -3.97 5.75
CA PHE A 27 16.50 -5.30 5.25
C PHE A 27 17.71 -6.16 4.91
N PHE A 28 18.69 -5.57 4.22
CA PHE A 28 19.89 -6.28 3.80
C PHE A 28 20.87 -6.49 4.96
N GLU A 29 20.90 -5.59 5.95
CA GLU A 29 21.68 -5.76 7.17
C GLU A 29 21.11 -6.88 8.06
N ALA A 30 19.79 -7.06 8.02
CA ALA A 30 19.09 -8.16 8.69
C ALA A 30 19.26 -9.53 8.00
N GLY A 31 20.02 -9.61 6.90
CA GLY A 31 20.23 -10.85 6.14
C GLY A 31 19.26 -11.04 4.96
N GLY A 32 18.50 -10.01 4.61
CA GLY A 32 17.63 -10.00 3.45
C GLY A 32 18.40 -10.18 2.12
N THR A 33 17.75 -10.84 1.17
CA THR A 33 18.26 -11.07 -0.18
C THR A 33 17.22 -10.66 -1.21
N SER A 34 17.57 -10.61 -2.50
CA SER A 34 16.58 -10.33 -3.57
C SER A 34 15.42 -11.34 -3.56
N LEU A 35 15.69 -12.61 -3.25
CA LEU A 35 14.63 -13.63 -3.15
C LEU A 35 13.74 -13.40 -1.92
N ALA A 36 14.32 -12.97 -0.79
CA ALA A 36 13.54 -12.58 0.39
C ALA A 36 12.68 -11.35 0.09
N LEU A 37 13.22 -10.34 -0.60
CA LEU A 37 12.47 -9.16 -1.01
C LEU A 37 11.26 -9.55 -1.88
N VAL A 38 11.45 -10.41 -2.88
CA VAL A 38 10.34 -10.89 -3.73
C VAL A 38 9.28 -11.63 -2.91
N GLN A 39 9.69 -12.49 -1.97
CA GLN A 39 8.76 -13.20 -1.07
C GLN A 39 7.99 -12.23 -0.15
N PHE A 40 8.68 -11.24 0.40
CA PHE A 40 8.07 -10.21 1.23
C PHE A 40 7.02 -9.43 0.46
N LEU A 41 7.35 -8.96 -0.75
CA LEU A 41 6.43 -8.22 -1.62
C LEU A 41 5.21 -9.06 -2.01
N ALA A 42 5.41 -10.33 -2.36
CA ALA A 42 4.32 -11.25 -2.66
C ALA A 42 3.41 -11.45 -1.44
N GLY A 43 3.98 -11.61 -0.25
CA GLY A 43 3.20 -11.73 0.98
C GLY A 43 2.41 -10.47 1.33
N VAL A 44 2.96 -9.28 1.06
CA VAL A 44 2.22 -8.02 1.20
C VAL A 44 1.04 -7.98 0.23
N GLN A 45 1.27 -8.32 -1.04
CA GLN A 45 0.22 -8.38 -2.05
C GLN A 45 -0.89 -9.38 -1.66
N ASP A 46 -0.52 -10.55 -1.12
CA ASP A 46 -1.49 -11.58 -0.71
C ASP A 46 -2.33 -11.15 0.51
N VAL A 47 -1.71 -10.44 1.48
CA VAL A 47 -2.39 -10.03 2.72
C VAL A 47 -3.23 -8.76 2.52
N TYR A 48 -2.73 -7.80 1.74
CA TYR A 48 -3.30 -6.46 1.65
C TYR A 48 -3.86 -6.11 0.27
N GLY A 49 -3.59 -6.91 -0.75
CA GLY A 49 -4.04 -6.65 -2.12
C GLY A 49 -3.33 -5.49 -2.81
N VAL A 50 -2.24 -4.95 -2.23
CA VAL A 50 -1.50 -3.80 -2.76
C VAL A 50 -0.07 -4.16 -3.13
N GLU A 51 0.39 -3.64 -4.27
CA GLU A 51 1.76 -3.77 -4.72
C GLU A 51 2.61 -2.65 -4.09
N LEU A 52 3.73 -3.00 -3.48
CA LEU A 52 4.67 -2.00 -2.97
C LEU A 52 5.72 -1.66 -4.04
N PRO A 53 5.75 -0.41 -4.55
CA PRO A 53 6.77 0.02 -5.49
C PRO A 53 8.15 0.03 -4.80
N LEU A 54 9.14 -0.57 -5.46
CA LEU A 54 10.49 -0.73 -4.90
C LEU A 54 11.14 0.62 -4.55
N ASP A 55 10.93 1.63 -5.37
CA ASP A 55 11.40 3.00 -5.17
C ASP A 55 10.90 3.60 -3.84
N ARG A 56 9.67 3.28 -3.39
CA ARG A 56 9.21 3.70 -2.04
C ARG A 56 10.02 3.04 -0.94
N LEU A 57 10.23 1.72 -1.02
CA LEU A 57 10.97 0.97 -0.01
C LEU A 57 12.43 1.45 0.11
N PHE A 58 13.05 1.88 -1.00
CA PHE A 58 14.43 2.35 -1.00
C PHE A 58 14.60 3.84 -0.68
N THR A 59 13.56 4.66 -0.85
CA THR A 59 13.64 6.11 -0.60
C THR A 59 13.72 6.43 0.90
N GLU A 60 12.94 5.72 1.72
CA GLU A 60 12.89 5.93 3.18
C GLU A 60 13.80 4.97 3.97
N GLY A 61 14.52 4.09 3.27
CA GLY A 61 15.25 2.96 3.87
C GLY A 61 14.34 1.74 3.99
N PHE A 62 14.83 0.55 3.64
CA PHE A 62 13.99 -0.64 3.64
C PHE A 62 13.99 -1.25 5.04
N THR A 63 13.26 -0.60 5.94
CA THR A 63 13.09 -1.00 7.34
C THR A 63 11.68 -1.54 7.62
N PRO A 64 11.43 -2.26 8.72
CA PRO A 64 10.08 -2.68 9.09
C PRO A 64 9.11 -1.50 9.26
N ALA A 65 9.56 -0.38 9.83
CA ALA A 65 8.73 0.81 9.99
C ALA A 65 8.45 1.47 8.64
N GLY A 66 9.46 1.62 7.79
CA GLY A 66 9.30 2.15 6.43
C GLY A 66 8.38 1.28 5.58
N ALA A 67 8.50 -0.04 5.67
CA ALA A 67 7.62 -0.97 4.97
C ALA A 67 6.17 -0.89 5.47
N ALA A 68 5.94 -0.74 6.78
CA ALA A 68 4.60 -0.54 7.32
C ALA A 68 3.97 0.77 6.84
N SER A 69 4.74 1.87 6.86
CA SER A 69 4.33 3.17 6.30
C SER A 69 3.98 3.05 4.81
N ALA A 70 4.79 2.32 4.03
CA ALA A 70 4.56 2.11 2.61
C ALA A 70 3.27 1.32 2.34
N VAL A 71 2.96 0.30 3.16
CA VAL A 71 1.67 -0.43 3.09
C VAL A 71 0.50 0.48 3.43
N GLU A 72 0.61 1.27 4.50
CA GLU A 72 -0.43 2.23 4.89
C GLU A 72 -0.73 3.22 3.76
N GLN A 73 0.30 3.79 3.14
CA GLN A 73 0.15 4.71 2.00
C GLN A 73 -0.47 4.02 0.77
N ALA A 74 -0.04 2.80 0.44
CA ALA A 74 -0.59 2.07 -0.69
C ALA A 74 -2.07 1.71 -0.49
N LEU A 75 -2.48 1.39 0.73
CA LEU A 75 -3.89 1.15 1.07
C LEU A 75 -4.72 2.41 0.93
N LEU A 76 -4.24 3.56 1.40
CA LEU A 76 -4.92 4.85 1.23
C LEU A 76 -5.10 5.18 -0.26
N GLU A 77 -4.04 5.08 -1.05
CA GLU A 77 -4.11 5.34 -2.50
C GLU A 77 -5.07 4.39 -3.21
N SER A 78 -5.11 3.11 -2.81
CA SER A 78 -6.07 2.15 -3.38
C SER A 78 -7.52 2.49 -3.06
N ALA A 79 -7.78 3.01 -1.84
CA ALA A 79 -9.11 3.43 -1.41
C ALA A 79 -9.56 4.68 -2.17
N ASP A 80 -8.67 5.66 -2.33
CA ASP A 80 -8.92 6.89 -3.09
C ASP A 80 -9.26 6.58 -4.55
N ILE A 81 -8.53 5.65 -5.19
CA ILE A 81 -8.82 5.21 -6.57
C ILE A 81 -10.19 4.56 -6.65
N ALA A 82 -10.54 3.68 -5.70
CA ALA A 82 -11.85 3.03 -5.68
C ALA A 82 -13.00 4.02 -5.51
N GLU A 83 -12.82 5.05 -4.67
CA GLU A 83 -13.78 6.14 -4.50
C GLU A 83 -13.94 6.95 -5.80
N LEU A 84 -12.84 7.33 -6.45
CA LEU A 84 -12.88 8.05 -7.73
C LEU A 84 -13.59 7.23 -8.82
N THR A 85 -13.30 5.93 -8.93
CA THR A 85 -13.97 5.04 -9.89
C THR A 85 -15.47 4.92 -9.61
N ALA A 86 -15.89 4.90 -8.34
CA ALA A 86 -17.30 4.88 -7.98
C ALA A 86 -18.01 6.18 -8.38
N LEU A 87 -17.36 7.34 -8.19
CA LEU A 87 -17.86 8.64 -8.63
C LEU A 87 -17.98 8.71 -10.17
N GLU A 88 -17.00 8.21 -10.92
CA GLU A 88 -17.06 8.14 -12.38
C GLU A 88 -18.26 7.32 -12.87
N ALA A 89 -18.54 6.17 -12.23
CA ALA A 89 -19.69 5.33 -12.59
C ALA A 89 -21.04 6.01 -12.30
N GLU A 90 -21.11 6.83 -11.24
CA GLU A 90 -22.29 7.66 -10.96
C GLU A 90 -22.48 8.74 -12.04
N LEU A 91 -21.39 9.42 -12.44
CA LEU A 91 -21.42 10.44 -13.48
C LEU A 91 -21.82 9.87 -14.85
N ASP A 92 -21.29 8.70 -15.24
CA ASP A 92 -21.66 7.99 -16.47
C ASP A 92 -23.13 7.53 -16.49
N GLY A 93 -23.73 7.37 -15.31
CA GLY A 93 -25.15 7.02 -15.15
C GLY A 93 -26.11 8.20 -15.33
N LEU A 94 -25.62 9.44 -15.28
CA LEU A 94 -26.43 10.64 -15.48
C LEU A 94 -26.57 10.97 -16.96
N SER A 95 -27.76 11.35 -17.41
CA SER A 95 -27.91 11.88 -18.77
C SER A 95 -27.33 13.29 -18.89
N ASP A 96 -26.89 13.66 -20.09
CA ASP A 96 -26.42 15.01 -20.42
C ASP A 96 -27.39 16.13 -19.99
N GLU A 97 -28.70 15.85 -19.97
CA GLU A 97 -29.75 16.79 -19.55
C GLU A 97 -29.74 16.98 -18.02
N GLU A 98 -29.57 15.89 -17.27
CA GLU A 98 -29.49 15.91 -15.81
C GLU A 98 -28.20 16.59 -15.32
N ILE A 99 -27.08 16.35 -16.00
CA ILE A 99 -25.81 17.04 -15.73
C ILE A 99 -25.95 18.56 -15.96
N ARG A 100 -26.59 18.96 -17.07
CA ARG A 100 -26.85 20.39 -17.36
C ARG A 100 -27.79 21.04 -16.35
N ALA A 101 -28.78 20.30 -15.86
CA ALA A 101 -29.72 20.82 -14.85
C ALA A 101 -29.03 21.07 -13.50
N LEU A 102 -28.20 20.13 -13.02
CA LEU A 102 -27.45 20.27 -11.76
C LEU A 102 -26.47 21.46 -11.79
N LEU A 103 -25.74 21.65 -12.90
CA LEU A 103 -24.82 22.78 -13.07
C LEU A 103 -25.52 24.14 -13.18
N ALA A 104 -26.81 24.17 -13.55
CA ALA A 104 -27.60 25.39 -13.63
C ALA A 104 -28.24 25.78 -12.28
N GLU A 105 -28.32 24.86 -11.31
CA GLU A 105 -28.81 25.14 -9.95
C GLU A 105 -27.75 25.70 -9.00
N GLU A 106 -26.46 25.61 -9.35
CA GLU A 106 -25.34 26.17 -8.57
C GLU A 106 -24.85 27.57 -9.05
N ALA A 107 -25.52 28.18 -10.03
CA ALA A 107 -25.18 29.50 -10.59
C ALA A 107 -26.15 30.62 -10.15
#